data_AF-A0A521DWC3-F1
#
_entry.id   AF-A0A521DWC3-F1
#
_cell.length_a   1.000
_cell.length_b   1.000
_cell.length_c   1.000
_cell.angle_alpha   90.00
_cell.angle_beta   90.00
_cell.angle_gamma   90.00
#
_symmetry.space_group_name_H-M   'P 1'
#
loop_
_entity.id
_entity.type
_entity.pdbx_description
1 polymer ?
#
loop_
_entity_poly.entity_id
_entity_poly.type
_entity_poly.pdbx_seq_one_letter_code
_entity_poly.pdbx_strand_id
1 'polypeptide(L)'
;MTIDLRGRSAMADHMVIASGRSSRQVAAIAEKLVQRLKEQTGRTARIEGKETGDWVLIDTDDVIVHVFRPEVREFYQLEKMWMPADALRSATLDRMRADHAAEEARRQN
;
A
#
# COMPACT_ATOMS: atom_id res chain seq x y z
N MET A 1 -2.45 -2.05 3.31
CA MET A 1 -3.34 -1.35 4.26
C MET A 1 -4.11 -0.29 3.50
N THR A 2 -5.26 0.12 4.00
CA THR A 2 -6.14 1.11 3.34
C THR A 2 -6.43 2.24 4.32
N ILE A 3 -6.47 3.46 3.82
CA ILE A 3 -6.72 4.70 4.56
C ILE A 3 -7.89 5.40 3.88
N ASP A 4 -8.94 5.70 4.65
CA ASP A 4 -10.14 6.41 4.17
C ASP A 4 -9.88 7.91 4.11
N LEU A 5 -9.82 8.50 2.92
CA LEU A 5 -9.52 9.93 2.74
C LEU A 5 -10.78 10.80 2.70
N ARG A 6 -11.98 10.22 2.70
CA ARG A 6 -13.22 10.99 2.58
C ARG A 6 -13.35 11.98 3.74
N GLY A 7 -13.73 13.22 3.40
CA GLY A 7 -13.79 14.33 4.35
C GLY A 7 -12.43 14.87 4.81
N ARG A 8 -11.31 14.34 4.30
CA ARG A 8 -9.94 14.75 4.66
C ARG A 8 -9.13 15.24 3.46
N SER A 9 -9.42 14.74 2.26
CA SER A 9 -8.81 15.17 1.02
C SER A 9 -9.84 15.16 -0.12
N ALA A 10 -9.69 16.09 -1.06
CA ALA A 10 -10.44 16.08 -2.32
C ALA A 10 -9.72 15.29 -3.43
N MET A 11 -8.53 14.75 -3.15
CA MET A 11 -7.68 14.09 -4.15
C MET A 11 -8.21 12.71 -4.54
N ALA A 12 -8.71 11.93 -3.58
CA ALA A 12 -9.24 10.57 -3.76
C ALA A 12 -10.08 10.19 -2.54
N ASP A 13 -10.92 9.16 -2.67
CA ASP A 13 -11.69 8.62 -1.55
C ASP A 13 -10.85 7.71 -0.66
N HIS A 14 -9.89 6.98 -1.24
CA HIS A 14 -9.05 6.04 -0.49
C HIS A 14 -7.58 6.11 -0.91
N MET A 15 -6.69 5.83 0.05
CA MET A 15 -5.28 5.56 -0.20
C MET A 15 -4.95 4.12 0.23
N VAL A 16 -4.29 3.37 -0.62
CA VAL A 16 -3.76 2.04 -0.30
C VAL A 16 -2.25 2.14 -0.18
N ILE A 17 -1.69 1.61 0.91
CA ILE A 17 -0.24 1.50 1.09
C ILE A 17 0.15 0.02 1.16
N ALA A 18 0.97 -0.39 0.20
CA ALA A 18 1.51 -1.73 0.04
C ALA A 18 3.04 -1.72 -0.02
N SER A 19 3.64 -2.90 0.13
CA SER A 19 5.10 -3.04 0.03
C SER A 19 5.51 -4.25 -0.80
N GLY A 20 6.57 -4.09 -1.59
CA GLY A 20 7.29 -5.17 -2.26
C GLY A 20 8.71 -5.27 -1.71
N ARG A 21 9.26 -6.49 -1.59
CA ARG A 21 10.57 -6.76 -0.97
C ARG A 21 11.76 -6.41 -1.86
N SER A 22 11.53 -6.03 -3.11
CA SER A 22 12.56 -5.59 -4.06
C SER A 22 11.96 -4.66 -5.10
N SER A 23 12.78 -3.88 -5.79
CA SER A 23 12.33 -2.96 -6.84
C SER A 23 11.60 -3.70 -7.96
N ARG A 24 12.07 -4.92 -8.31
CA ARG A 24 11.38 -5.81 -9.27
C ARG A 24 9.99 -6.21 -8.75
N GLN A 25 9.85 -6.57 -7.47
CA GLN A 25 8.56 -6.95 -6.91
C GLN A 25 7.60 -5.75 -6.89
N VAL A 26 8.08 -4.57 -6.49
CA VAL A 26 7.28 -3.34 -6.50
C VAL A 26 6.76 -3.02 -7.90
N ALA A 27 7.62 -3.01 -8.91
CA ALA A 27 7.23 -2.79 -10.29
C ALA A 27 6.22 -3.84 -10.79
N ALA A 28 6.44 -5.12 -10.47
CA ALA A 28 5.54 -6.20 -10.86
C ALA A 28 4.15 -6.09 -10.20
N ILE A 29 4.08 -5.70 -8.92
CA ILE A 29 2.81 -5.43 -8.23
C ILE A 29 2.05 -4.32 -8.94
N ALA A 30 2.73 -3.21 -9.24
CA ALA A 30 2.11 -2.07 -9.89
C ALA A 30 1.60 -2.40 -11.30
N GLU A 31 2.42 -3.07 -12.12
CA GLU A 31 2.03 -3.51 -13.46
C GLU A 31 0.83 -4.46 -13.43
N LYS A 32 0.84 -5.46 -12.54
CA LYS A 32 -0.28 -6.39 -12.42
C LYS A 32 -1.54 -5.75 -11.88
N LEU A 33 -1.42 -4.76 -11.00
CA LEU A 33 -2.57 -4.00 -10.54
C LEU A 33 -3.23 -3.24 -11.69
N VAL A 34 -2.45 -2.47 -12.47
CA VAL A 34 -2.97 -1.70 -13.62
C VAL A 34 -3.59 -2.62 -14.67
N GLN A 35 -2.93 -3.75 -14.97
CA GLN A 35 -3.47 -4.75 -15.89
C GLN A 35 -4.84 -5.26 -15.42
N ARG A 36 -4.94 -5.72 -14.18
CA ARG A 36 -6.20 -6.27 -13.63
C ARG A 36 -7.29 -5.22 -13.51
N LEU A 37 -6.95 -3.99 -13.15
CA LEU A 37 -7.90 -2.89 -13.09
C LEU A 37 -8.55 -2.66 -14.46
N LYS A 38 -7.74 -2.60 -15.52
CA LYS A 38 -8.23 -2.44 -16.89
C LYS A 38 -9.09 -3.61 -17.33
N GLU A 39 -8.65 -4.85 -17.06
CA GLU A 39 -9.40 -6.07 -17.40
C GLU A 39 -10.76 -6.14 -16.71
N GLN A 40 -10.85 -5.71 -15.44
CA GLN A 40 -12.07 -5.85 -14.63
C GLN A 40 -13.03 -4.66 -14.74
N THR A 41 -12.51 -3.45 -14.98
CA THR A 41 -13.31 -2.22 -14.91
C THR A 41 -13.32 -1.44 -16.23
N GLY A 42 -12.44 -1.78 -17.17
CA GLY A 42 -12.22 -0.99 -18.38
C GLY A 42 -11.47 0.33 -18.16
N ARG A 43 -11.21 0.73 -16.90
CA ARG A 43 -10.54 1.99 -16.57
C ARG A 43 -9.01 1.85 -16.70
N THR A 44 -8.38 2.91 -17.19
CA THR A 44 -6.92 3.05 -17.17
C THR A 44 -6.48 3.79 -15.93
N ALA A 45 -5.33 3.41 -15.37
CA ALA A 45 -4.69 4.12 -14.27
C ALA A 45 -3.40 4.79 -14.74
N ARG A 46 -3.05 5.91 -14.11
CA ARG A 46 -1.73 6.53 -14.29
C ARG A 46 -0.72 5.85 -13.36
N ILE A 47 0.50 5.68 -13.83
CA ILE A 47 1.58 5.03 -13.07
C ILE A 47 2.84 5.88 -13.12
N GLU A 48 3.43 6.14 -11.94
CA GLU A 48 4.64 6.95 -11.78
C GLU A 48 5.68 6.20 -10.94
N GLY A 49 6.97 6.39 -11.24
CA GLY A 49 8.07 5.79 -10.47
C GLY A 49 8.37 4.31 -10.76
N LYS A 50 7.63 3.68 -11.69
CA LYS A 50 7.77 2.24 -12.03
C LYS A 50 9.21 1.85 -12.43
N GLU A 51 9.88 2.69 -13.19
CA GLU A 51 11.22 2.41 -13.74
C GLU A 51 12.28 2.25 -12.63
N THR A 52 12.15 3.01 -11.53
CA THR A 52 13.03 2.87 -10.36
C THR A 52 12.56 1.75 -9.44
N GLY A 53 11.24 1.63 -9.22
CA GLY A 53 10.64 0.57 -8.41
C GLY A 53 10.87 0.70 -6.90
N ASP A 54 11.40 1.81 -6.41
CA ASP A 54 11.56 2.06 -4.97
C ASP A 54 10.25 2.59 -4.33
N TRP A 55 9.53 3.41 -5.09
CA TRP A 55 8.19 3.88 -4.80
C TRP A 55 7.43 4.03 -6.11
N VAL A 56 6.31 3.32 -6.23
CA VAL A 56 5.39 3.46 -7.36
C VAL A 56 4.06 4.01 -6.87
N LEU A 57 3.58 5.04 -7.55
CA LEU A 57 2.24 5.61 -7.37
C LEU A 57 1.36 5.12 -8.53
N ILE A 58 0.20 4.56 -8.20
CA ILE A 58 -0.85 4.19 -9.15
C ILE A 58 -2.09 5.02 -8.82
N ASP A 59 -2.48 5.88 -9.74
CA ASP A 59 -3.65 6.75 -9.62
C ASP A 59 -4.82 6.19 -10.43
N THR A 60 -5.92 5.87 -9.74
CA THR A 60 -7.16 5.33 -10.31
C THR A 60 -8.35 6.27 -10.12
N ASP A 61 -8.09 7.57 -9.97
CA ASP A 61 -8.99 8.66 -9.55
C ASP A 61 -9.50 8.50 -8.10
N ASP A 62 -10.39 7.54 -7.85
CA ASP A 62 -11.08 7.40 -6.56
C ASP A 62 -10.21 6.70 -5.50
N VAL A 63 -9.18 5.98 -5.95
CA VAL A 63 -8.23 5.25 -5.11
C VAL A 63 -6.80 5.52 -5.59
N ILE A 64 -5.92 5.87 -4.65
CA ILE A 64 -4.49 6.02 -4.93
C ILE A 64 -3.72 4.91 -4.23
N VAL A 65 -2.99 4.12 -5.01
CA VAL A 65 -2.20 3.00 -4.49
C VAL A 65 -0.73 3.37 -4.50
N HIS A 66 -0.10 3.28 -3.33
CA HIS A 66 1.34 3.44 -3.16
C HIS A 66 1.95 2.08 -2.89
N VAL A 67 2.92 1.69 -3.72
CA VAL A 67 3.69 0.46 -3.53
C VAL A 67 5.14 0.85 -3.27
N PHE A 68 5.64 0.52 -2.09
CA PHE A 68 6.97 0.92 -1.63
C PHE A 68 7.90 -0.28 -1.47
N ARG A 69 9.21 -0.03 -1.54
CA ARG A 69 10.15 -0.84 -0.78
C ARG A 69 10.06 -0.55 0.72
N PRO A 70 10.34 -1.53 1.61
CA PRO A 70 10.13 -1.37 3.05
C PRO A 70 10.86 -0.16 3.63
N GLU A 71 12.13 0.03 3.28
CA GLU A 71 12.93 1.14 3.81
C GLU A 71 12.48 2.51 3.30
N VAL A 72 11.97 2.59 2.06
CA VAL A 72 11.42 3.83 1.50
C VAL A 72 10.09 4.19 2.18
N ARG A 73 9.25 3.19 2.45
CA ARG A 73 8.01 3.36 3.22
C ARG A 73 8.29 3.88 4.63
N GLU A 74 9.31 3.32 5.29
CA GLU A 74 9.72 3.73 6.63
C GLU A 74 10.31 5.15 6.66
N PHE A 75 10.96 5.58 5.58
CA PHE A 75 11.45 6.95 5.44
C PHE A 75 10.31 7.96 5.27
N TYR A 76 9.36 7.71 4.37
CA TYR A 76 8.29 8.68 4.05
C TYR A 76 7.12 8.66 5.03
N GLN A 77 6.81 7.52 5.65
CA GLN A 77 5.80 7.38 6.71
C GLN A 77 4.43 8.00 6.36
N LEU A 78 3.94 7.82 5.14
CA LEU A 78 2.67 8.40 4.69
C LEU A 78 1.51 8.04 5.64
N GLU A 79 1.54 6.85 6.24
CA GLU A 79 0.60 6.43 7.27
C GLU A 79 0.48 7.42 8.43
N LYS A 80 1.60 7.97 8.91
CA LYS A 80 1.60 8.91 10.04
C LYS A 80 0.99 10.25 9.66
N MET A 81 1.11 10.65 8.39
CA MET A 81 0.54 11.89 7.89
C MET A 81 -0.96 11.77 7.64
N TRP A 82 -1.42 10.61 7.16
CA TRP A 82 -2.79 10.43 6.67
C TRP A 82 -3.67 9.57 7.58
N MET A 83 -3.17 8.99 8.67
CA MET A 83 -3.98 8.26 9.64
C MET A 83 -4.13 9.02 10.95
N PRO A 84 -5.31 8.98 11.59
CA PRO A 84 -5.44 9.37 12.99
C PRO A 84 -4.50 8.52 13.87
N ALA A 85 -3.94 9.11 14.93
CA ALA A 85 -2.99 8.43 15.81
C ALA A 85 -3.55 7.11 16.38
N ASP A 86 -4.83 7.09 16.76
CA ASP A 86 -5.48 5.87 17.28
C ASP A 86 -5.63 4.78 16.23
N ALA A 87 -5.97 5.15 14.98
CA ALA A 87 -6.07 4.20 13.88
C ALA A 87 -4.70 3.57 13.57
N LEU A 88 -3.63 4.39 13.60
CA LEU A 88 -2.26 3.90 13.41
C LEU A 88 -1.84 2.92 14.52
N ARG A 89 -2.17 3.26 15.77
CA ARG A 89 -1.89 2.41 16.93
C ARG A 89 -2.61 1.07 16.83
N SER A 90 -3.90 1.08 16.47
CA SER A 90 -4.67 -0.16 16.25
C SER A 90 -4.01 -1.02 15.17
N ALA A 91 -3.73 -0.44 14.00
CA ALA A 91 -3.11 -1.17 12.89
C ALA A 91 -1.75 -1.78 13.26
N THR A 92 -0.98 -1.10 14.11
CA THR A 92 0.31 -1.60 14.62
C THR A 92 0.11 -2.80 15.53
N LEU A 93 -0.81 -2.71 16.49
CA LEU A 93 -1.12 -3.81 17.41
C LEU A 93 -1.66 -5.04 16.66
N ASP A 94 -2.51 -4.83 15.67
CA ASP A 94 -3.06 -5.92 14.86
C ASP A 94 -1.97 -6.64 14.06
N ARG A 95 -0.97 -5.90 13.54
CA ARG A 95 0.19 -6.52 12.90
C ARG A 95 1.04 -7.32 13.89
N MET A 96 1.35 -6.77 15.06
CA MET A 96 2.13 -7.49 16.09
C MET A 96 1.47 -8.81 16.50
N ARG A 97 0.13 -8.81 16.62
CA ARG A 97 -0.66 -10.03 16.91
C ARG A 97 -0.56 -11.05 15.78
N ALA A 98 -0.66 -10.61 14.53
CA ALA A 98 -0.58 -11.49 13.37
C ALA A 98 0.82 -12.12 13.23
N ASP A 99 1.88 -11.35 13.47
CA ASP A 99 3.26 -11.82 13.40
C ASP A 99 3.54 -12.87 14.50
N HIS A 100 3.10 -12.62 15.73
CA HIS A 100 3.23 -13.60 16.83
C HIS A 100 2.52 -14.92 16.52
N ALA A 101 1.27 -14.85 16.04
CA ALA A 101 0.51 -16.04 15.67
C ALA A 101 1.18 -16.83 14.53
N ALA A 102 1.79 -16.15 13.56
CA ALA A 102 2.53 -16.79 12.47
C ALA A 102 3.82 -17.47 12.96
N GLU A 103 4.53 -16.88 13.93
CA GLU A 103 5.70 -17.51 14.56
C GLU A 103 5.35 -18.75 15.36
N GLU A 104 4.27 -18.70 16.15
CA GLU A 104 3.78 -19.86 16.90
C GLU A 104 3.39 -21.02 15.98
N ALA A 105 2.68 -20.72 14.89
CA ALA A 105 2.31 -21.74 13.90
C ALA A 105 3.54 -22.38 13.22
N ARG A 106 4.61 -21.61 12.97
CA ARG A 106 5.87 -22.13 12.43
C ARG A 106 6.66 -22.98 13.43
N ARG A 107 6.48 -22.76 14.74
CA ARG A 107 7.12 -23.57 15.79
C ARG A 107 6.39 -24.89 16.04
N GLN A 108 5.12 -24.98 15.67
CA GLN A 108 4.28 -26.17 15.86
C GLN A 108 4.29 -27.12 14.65
N ASN A 109 5.06 -26.82 13.60
CA ASN A 109 5.11 -27.54 12.32
C ASN A 109 6.56 -27.91 11.97
#